data_AF-A0A9W6WR47-F1
#
_entry.id   AF-A0A9W6WR47-F1
#
_cell.length_a   1.000
_cell.length_b   1.000
_cell.length_c   1.000
_cell.angle_alpha   90.00
_cell.angle_beta   90.00
_cell.angle_gamma   90.00
#
_symmetry.space_group_name_H-M   'P 1'
#
loop_
_entity.id
_entity.type
_entity.pdbx_description
1 polymer ?
#
loop_
_entity_poly.entity_id
_entity_poly.type
_entity_poly.pdbx_seq_one_letter_code
_entity_poly.pdbx_strand_id
1 'polypeptide(L)'
;MEAGAESSERVIAVLGPRLKQLGRLAVGFQVAPSIRGDRRVRSRVDAAKSLEEVVSAAVHCLDVGGDVTLDLATMRGQLYSAEAAQAAAEKSLHQEIYRRENAEVLAKTAFGERDSLRVELRRSKEAQAQLAKKVEQLNAIVATHNEVYAKLAKRVQAAEDYAQRVSKLLVREQKVFKATVAANTAQCLRLPPSPG
;
A
#
# COMPACT_ATOMS: atom_id res chain seq x y z
N MET A 1 38.54 -0.72 101.42
CA MET A 1 37.74 0.03 100.42
C MET A 1 37.70 -0.67 99.05
N GLU A 2 38.15 -1.92 98.89
CA GLU A 2 38.20 -2.61 97.58
C GLU A 2 36.89 -3.32 97.18
N ALA A 3 36.08 -3.77 98.15
CA ALA A 3 34.83 -4.51 97.86
C ALA A 3 33.74 -3.67 97.14
N GLY A 4 33.74 -2.34 97.32
CA GLY A 4 32.81 -1.43 96.64
C GLY A 4 33.17 -1.18 95.17
N ALA A 5 34.47 -1.17 94.86
CA ALA A 5 34.97 -1.02 93.49
C ALA A 5 34.76 -2.31 92.69
N GLU A 6 35.04 -3.48 93.27
CA GLU A 6 34.75 -4.79 92.64
C GLU A 6 33.26 -5.00 92.35
N SER A 7 32.39 -4.55 93.27
CA SER A 7 30.94 -4.62 93.10
C SER A 7 30.46 -3.69 91.97
N SER A 8 31.00 -2.46 91.90
CA SER A 8 30.70 -1.50 90.84
C SER A 8 31.20 -1.97 89.47
N GLU A 9 32.42 -2.51 89.39
CA GLU A 9 32.97 -3.07 88.15
C GLU A 9 32.16 -4.27 87.65
N ARG A 10 31.70 -5.16 88.54
CA ARG A 10 30.80 -6.26 88.16
C ARG A 10 29.47 -5.76 87.62
N VAL A 11 28.90 -4.73 88.25
CA VAL A 11 27.64 -4.12 87.79
C VAL A 11 27.82 -3.48 86.41
N ILE A 12 28.93 -2.78 86.17
CA ILE A 12 29.25 -2.17 84.87
C ILE A 12 29.50 -3.25 83.80
N ALA A 13 30.22 -4.32 84.14
CA ALA A 13 30.50 -5.43 83.24
C ALA A 13 29.22 -6.17 82.79
N VAL A 14 28.22 -6.27 83.66
CA VAL A 14 26.95 -6.95 83.36
C VAL A 14 25.93 -6.03 82.68
N LEU A 15 25.77 -4.79 83.16
CA LEU A 15 24.73 -3.88 82.68
C LEU A 15 25.17 -3.03 81.49
N GLY A 16 26.46 -2.69 81.37
CA GLY A 16 27.00 -1.86 80.29
C GLY A 16 26.65 -2.39 78.89
N PRO A 17 26.88 -3.68 78.59
CA PRO A 17 26.52 -4.26 77.29
C PRO A 17 25.01 -4.25 77.02
N ARG A 18 24.18 -4.50 78.04
CA ARG A 18 22.71 -4.52 77.92
C ARG A 18 22.14 -3.12 77.67
N LEU A 19 22.63 -2.12 78.39
CA LEU A 19 22.23 -0.72 78.20
C LEU A 19 22.62 -0.21 76.82
N LYS A 20 23.79 -0.62 76.33
CA LYS A 20 24.23 -0.30 74.96
C LYS A 20 23.34 -0.95 73.89
N GLN A 21 22.97 -2.21 74.06
CA GLN A 21 22.05 -2.90 73.15
C GLN A 21 20.66 -2.25 73.16
N LEU A 22 20.17 -1.87 74.35
CA LEU A 22 18.92 -1.11 74.48
C LEU A 22 19.01 0.24 73.77
N GLY A 23 20.14 0.96 73.90
CA GLY A 23 20.39 2.21 73.18
C GLY A 23 20.33 2.04 71.66
N ARG A 24 20.92 0.98 71.10
CA ARG A 24 20.86 0.67 69.66
C ARG A 24 19.43 0.39 69.19
N LEU A 25 18.66 -0.35 69.99
CA LEU A 25 17.25 -0.63 69.68
C LEU A 25 16.40 0.65 69.75
N ALA A 26 16.56 1.45 70.79
CA ALA A 26 15.83 2.71 70.98
C ALA A 26 16.09 3.69 69.82
N VAL A 27 17.35 3.84 69.41
CA VAL A 27 17.74 4.61 68.22
C VAL A 27 17.07 4.05 66.97
N GLY A 28 17.09 2.72 66.76
CA GLY A 28 16.43 2.09 65.61
C GLY A 28 14.92 2.34 65.53
N PHE A 29 14.25 2.51 66.68
CA PHE A 29 12.83 2.89 66.73
C PHE A 29 12.58 4.38 66.46
N GLN A 30 13.48 5.26 66.90
CA GLN A 30 13.35 6.71 66.76
C GLN A 30 13.74 7.22 65.37
N VAL A 31 14.55 6.48 64.62
CA VAL A 31 14.94 6.85 63.24
C VAL A 31 13.77 6.63 62.26
N ALA A 32 13.53 7.60 61.37
CA ALA A 32 12.45 7.53 60.39
C ALA A 32 12.55 6.28 59.50
N PRO A 33 11.42 5.70 59.02
CA PRO A 33 11.44 4.49 58.20
C PRO A 33 12.33 4.57 56.94
N SER A 34 12.44 5.75 56.34
CA SER A 34 13.30 6.04 55.17
C SER A 34 14.80 5.90 55.48
N ILE A 35 15.22 6.16 56.73
CA ILE A 35 16.62 6.11 57.18
C ILE A 35 16.96 4.74 57.80
N ARG A 36 15.96 4.01 58.35
CA ARG A 36 16.13 2.65 58.89
C ARG A 36 16.68 1.64 57.86
N GLY A 37 16.38 1.85 56.59
CA GLY A 37 16.88 1.03 55.48
C GLY A 37 18.30 1.37 55.03
N ASP A 38 18.90 2.46 55.52
CA ASP A 38 20.22 2.89 55.09
C ASP A 38 21.32 2.03 55.75
N ARG A 39 22.00 1.27 54.89
CA ARG A 39 23.09 0.36 55.25
C ARG A 39 24.26 1.08 55.92
N ARG A 40 24.53 2.34 55.56
CA ARG A 40 25.62 3.16 56.13
C ARG A 40 25.31 3.61 57.54
N VAL A 41 24.05 3.94 57.82
CA VAL A 41 23.56 4.32 59.16
C VAL A 41 23.65 3.12 60.09
N ARG A 42 23.11 1.98 59.64
CA ARG A 42 23.12 0.75 60.44
C ARG A 42 24.53 0.28 60.77
N SER A 43 25.44 0.31 59.80
CA SER A 43 26.84 -0.06 60.02
C SER A 43 27.53 0.85 61.06
N ARG A 44 27.21 2.15 61.12
CA ARG A 44 27.79 3.08 62.11
C ARG A 44 27.25 2.84 63.52
N VAL A 45 25.95 2.63 63.66
CA VAL A 45 25.29 2.32 64.94
C VAL A 45 25.78 0.97 65.50
N ASP A 46 26.01 -0.02 64.64
CA ASP A 46 26.52 -1.33 65.03
C ASP A 46 28.00 -1.30 65.46
N ALA A 47 28.79 -0.40 64.86
CA ALA A 47 30.22 -0.21 65.17
C ALA A 47 30.49 0.62 66.44
N ALA A 48 29.50 1.39 66.91
CA ALA A 48 29.64 2.26 68.08
C ALA A 48 30.03 1.47 69.34
N LYS A 49 31.03 1.96 70.07
CA LYS A 49 31.62 1.35 71.26
C LYS A 49 30.98 1.86 72.56
N SER A 50 30.47 3.09 72.59
CA SER A 50 29.76 3.70 73.72
C SER A 50 28.29 4.04 73.39
N LEU A 51 27.49 4.35 74.41
CA LEU A 51 26.11 4.82 74.22
C LEU A 51 26.07 6.20 73.54
N GLU A 52 27.01 7.08 73.87
CA GLU A 52 27.17 8.40 73.25
C GLU A 52 27.48 8.28 71.75
N GLU A 53 28.35 7.34 71.37
CA GLU A 53 28.64 7.05 69.96
C GLU A 53 27.42 6.48 69.22
N VAL A 54 26.58 5.69 69.88
CA VAL A 54 25.32 5.19 69.31
C VAL A 54 24.37 6.34 68.99
N VAL A 55 24.24 7.31 69.90
CA VAL A 55 23.40 8.50 69.70
C VAL A 55 24.00 9.40 68.62
N SER A 56 25.30 9.71 68.66
CA SER A 56 25.98 10.55 67.66
C SER A 56 25.90 9.95 66.25
N ALA A 57 26.11 8.64 66.11
CA ALA A 57 25.99 7.93 64.82
C ALA A 57 24.59 8.08 64.21
N ALA A 58 23.55 8.15 65.05
CA ALA A 58 22.16 8.31 64.61
C ALA A 58 21.79 9.77 64.30
N VAL A 59 22.30 10.74 65.07
CA VAL A 59 22.04 12.17 64.87
C VAL A 59 22.53 12.65 63.51
N HIS A 60 23.71 12.20 63.06
CA HIS A 60 24.21 12.47 61.70
C HIS A 60 23.38 11.88 60.56
N CYS A 61 22.33 11.11 60.89
CA CYS A 61 21.41 10.52 59.91
C CYS A 61 20.05 11.23 59.93
N LEU A 62 19.75 12.01 60.96
CA LEU A 62 18.64 12.96 60.98
C LEU A 62 19.02 14.25 60.24
N ASP A 63 20.32 14.52 60.13
CA ASP A 63 20.90 15.58 59.32
C ASP A 63 20.96 15.18 57.82
N VAL A 64 19.84 14.66 57.30
CA VAL A 64 19.58 14.70 55.85
C VAL A 64 19.09 16.11 55.53
N GLY A 65 19.95 17.10 55.75
CA GLY A 65 19.79 18.47 55.30
C GLY A 65 20.08 18.61 53.80
N GLY A 66 19.69 17.62 52.99
CA GLY A 66 19.51 17.85 51.56
C GLY A 66 18.27 18.70 51.41
N ASP A 67 18.29 19.66 50.48
CA ASP A 67 17.15 20.55 50.25
C ASP A 67 15.95 19.77 49.68
N VAL A 68 15.20 19.10 50.57
CA VAL A 68 14.00 18.32 50.26
C VAL A 68 13.01 19.17 49.46
N THR A 69 13.05 20.50 49.61
CA THR A 69 12.20 21.40 48.83
C THR A 69 12.64 21.52 47.37
N LEU A 70 13.94 21.53 47.10
CA LEU A 70 14.51 21.50 45.74
C LEU A 70 14.23 20.16 45.04
N ASP A 71 14.38 19.05 45.75
CA ASP A 71 14.09 17.72 45.20
C ASP A 71 12.59 17.57 44.89
N LEU A 72 11.70 18.00 45.79
CA LEU A 72 10.26 18.01 45.54
C LEU A 72 9.88 18.94 44.39
N ALA A 73 10.50 20.11 44.27
CA ALA A 73 10.28 21.02 43.14
C ALA A 73 10.73 20.39 41.81
N THR A 74 11.87 19.70 41.81
CA THR A 74 12.41 19.00 40.64
C THR A 74 11.49 17.86 40.21
N MET A 75 11.05 17.02 41.15
CA MET A 75 10.12 15.92 40.87
C MET A 75 8.77 16.42 40.35
N ARG A 76 8.27 17.54 40.89
CA ARG A 76 7.05 18.20 40.35
C ARG A 76 7.26 18.71 38.94
N GLY A 77 8.40 19.34 38.65
CA GLY A 77 8.76 19.77 37.30
C GLY A 77 8.83 18.62 36.30
N GLN A 78 9.42 17.50 36.71
CA GLN A 78 9.48 16.27 35.90
C GLN A 78 8.08 15.68 35.68
N LEU A 79 7.22 15.67 36.71
CA LEU A 79 5.84 15.21 36.58
C LEU A 79 5.06 16.04 35.57
N TYR A 80 5.08 17.37 35.68
CA TYR A 80 4.41 18.25 34.72
C TYR A 80 4.95 18.10 33.30
N SER A 81 6.27 17.91 33.15
CA SER A 81 6.87 17.64 31.84
C SER A 81 6.42 16.29 31.27
N ALA A 82 6.31 15.27 32.10
CA ALA A 82 5.84 13.95 31.70
C ALA A 82 4.35 13.98 31.30
N GLU A 83 3.51 14.67 32.07
CA GLU A 83 2.09 14.88 31.75
C GLU A 83 1.91 15.64 30.44
N ALA A 84 2.71 16.69 30.20
CA ALA A 84 2.69 17.43 28.95
C ALA A 84 3.13 16.56 27.76
N ALA A 85 4.17 15.74 27.93
CA ALA A 85 4.63 14.80 26.91
C ALA A 85 3.58 13.72 26.62
N GLN A 86 2.90 13.21 27.66
CA GLN A 86 1.80 12.26 27.51
C GLN A 86 0.65 12.88 26.72
N ALA A 87 0.20 14.09 27.06
CA ALA A 87 -0.88 14.77 26.34
C ALA A 87 -0.52 15.03 24.87
N ALA A 88 0.74 15.38 24.58
CA ALA A 88 1.24 15.54 23.21
C ALA A 88 1.25 14.20 22.45
N ALA A 89 1.69 13.12 23.08
CA ALA A 89 1.70 11.78 22.50
C ALA A 89 0.28 11.27 22.23
N GLU A 90 -0.67 11.47 23.16
CA GLU A 90 -2.08 11.13 22.98
C GLU A 90 -2.69 11.89 21.79
N LYS A 91 -2.45 13.20 21.70
CA LYS A 91 -2.92 14.00 20.55
C LYS A 91 -2.34 13.49 19.24
N SER A 92 -1.05 13.15 19.21
CA SER A 92 -0.40 12.59 18.02
C SER A 92 -1.01 11.23 17.64
N LEU A 93 -1.29 10.37 18.62
CA LEU A 93 -1.92 9.07 18.38
C LEU A 93 -3.31 9.23 17.76
N HIS A 94 -4.13 10.17 18.26
CA HIS A 94 -5.45 10.43 17.68
C HIS A 94 -5.36 10.88 16.20
N GLN A 95 -4.37 11.72 15.87
CA GLN A 95 -4.14 12.13 14.48
C GLN A 95 -3.72 10.96 13.59
N GLU A 96 -2.86 10.07 14.08
CA GLU A 96 -2.46 8.88 13.34
C GLU A 96 -3.60 7.89 13.14
N ILE A 97 -4.46 7.70 14.16
CA ILE A 97 -5.67 6.87 14.02
C ILE A 97 -6.55 7.43 12.90
N TYR A 98 -6.82 8.74 12.90
CA TYR A 98 -7.63 9.38 11.87
C TYR A 98 -7.01 9.25 10.47
N ARG A 99 -5.68 9.43 10.35
CA ARG A 99 -4.96 9.23 9.08
C ARG A 99 -5.07 7.79 8.59
N ARG A 100 -4.92 6.82 9.49
CA ARG A 100 -5.03 5.38 9.17
C ARG A 100 -6.44 5.04 8.69
N GLU A 101 -7.47 5.47 9.41
CA GLU A 101 -8.87 5.21 9.03
C GLU A 101 -9.21 5.80 7.66
N ASN A 102 -8.77 7.03 7.39
CA ASN A 102 -8.93 7.63 6.06
C ASN A 102 -8.18 6.85 4.98
N ALA A 103 -6.95 6.44 5.25
CA ALA A 103 -6.17 5.64 4.30
C ALA A 103 -6.82 4.28 4.03
N GLU A 104 -7.40 3.63 5.04
CA GLU A 104 -8.14 2.36 4.88
C GLU A 104 -9.39 2.53 4.01
N VAL A 105 -10.15 3.61 4.18
CA VAL A 105 -11.30 3.91 3.33
C VAL A 105 -10.87 4.14 1.88
N LEU A 106 -9.84 4.97 1.66
CA LEU A 106 -9.29 5.21 0.32
C LEU A 106 -8.79 3.92 -0.33
N ALA A 107 -8.10 3.06 0.43
CA ALA A 107 -7.62 1.78 -0.07
C ALA A 107 -8.78 0.86 -0.48
N LYS A 108 -9.85 0.77 0.32
CA LYS A 108 -11.05 0.00 -0.02
C LYS A 108 -11.68 0.49 -1.32
N THR A 109 -11.83 1.80 -1.48
CA THR A 109 -12.36 2.40 -2.71
C THR A 109 -11.46 2.09 -3.92
N ALA A 110 -10.15 2.29 -3.79
CA ALA A 110 -9.20 2.01 -4.85
C ALA A 110 -9.18 0.52 -5.26
N PHE A 111 -9.32 -0.40 -4.31
CA PHE A 111 -9.44 -1.83 -4.61
C PHE A 111 -10.75 -2.15 -5.36
N GLY A 112 -11.87 -1.54 -4.95
CA GLY A 112 -13.15 -1.67 -5.65
C GLY A 112 -13.07 -1.17 -7.09
N GLU A 113 -12.51 0.02 -7.32
CA GLU A 113 -12.30 0.59 -8.66
C GLU A 113 -11.40 -0.29 -9.52
N ARG A 114 -10.27 -0.77 -8.96
CA ARG A 114 -9.35 -1.68 -9.65
C ARG A 114 -10.05 -2.96 -10.11
N ASP A 115 -10.88 -3.55 -9.25
CA ASP A 115 -11.56 -4.80 -9.56
C ASP A 115 -12.69 -4.57 -10.59
N SER A 116 -13.39 -3.43 -10.54
CA SER A 116 -14.32 -3.00 -11.60
C SER A 116 -13.61 -2.84 -12.95
N LEU A 117 -12.50 -2.11 -12.99
CA LEU A 117 -11.71 -1.90 -14.21
C LEU A 117 -11.17 -3.21 -14.78
N ARG A 118 -10.82 -4.19 -13.94
CA ARG A 118 -10.42 -5.52 -14.40
C ARG A 118 -11.56 -6.26 -15.11
N VAL A 119 -12.79 -6.12 -14.63
CA VAL A 119 -13.97 -6.71 -15.28
C VAL A 119 -14.23 -6.04 -16.62
N GLU A 120 -14.18 -4.70 -16.68
CA GLU A 120 -14.36 -3.94 -17.92
C GLU A 120 -13.27 -4.27 -18.95
N LEU A 121 -12.01 -4.39 -18.53
CA LEU A 121 -10.91 -4.78 -19.40
C LEU A 121 -11.12 -6.17 -20.01
N ARG A 122 -11.63 -7.14 -19.24
CA ARG A 122 -11.97 -8.47 -19.78
C ARG A 122 -13.07 -8.38 -20.83
N ARG A 123 -14.16 -7.67 -20.53
CA ARG A 123 -15.27 -7.44 -21.48
C ARG A 123 -14.79 -6.76 -22.77
N SER A 124 -13.93 -5.75 -22.64
CA SER A 124 -13.35 -5.04 -23.78
C SER A 124 -12.52 -5.98 -24.67
N LYS A 125 -11.67 -6.83 -24.07
CA LYS A 125 -10.89 -7.84 -24.81
C LYS A 125 -11.77 -8.85 -25.52
N GLU A 126 -12.84 -9.31 -24.89
CA GLU A 126 -13.81 -10.22 -25.52
C GLU A 126 -14.51 -9.56 -26.71
N ALA A 127 -14.95 -8.31 -26.56
CA ALA A 127 -15.55 -7.54 -27.66
C ALA A 127 -14.57 -7.32 -28.81
N GLN A 128 -13.30 -7.00 -28.51
CA GLN A 128 -12.25 -6.87 -29.50
C GLN A 128 -12.02 -8.18 -30.27
N ALA A 129 -11.99 -9.32 -29.58
CA ALA A 129 -11.85 -10.63 -30.22
C ALA A 129 -13.05 -10.96 -31.13
N GLN A 130 -14.26 -10.58 -30.74
CA GLN A 130 -15.46 -10.72 -31.58
C GLN A 130 -15.40 -9.83 -32.83
N LEU A 131 -14.95 -8.58 -32.68
CA LEU A 131 -14.77 -7.67 -33.81
C LEU A 131 -13.70 -8.16 -34.78
N ALA A 132 -12.57 -8.68 -34.27
CA ALA A 132 -11.53 -9.28 -35.11
C ALA A 132 -12.09 -10.42 -35.98
N LYS A 133 -12.86 -11.33 -35.38
CA LYS A 133 -13.55 -12.41 -36.13
C LYS A 133 -14.50 -11.87 -37.19
N LYS A 134 -15.27 -10.82 -36.89
CA LYS A 134 -16.17 -10.19 -37.88
C LYS A 134 -15.39 -9.57 -39.04
N VAL A 135 -14.25 -8.93 -38.75
CA VAL A 135 -13.38 -8.35 -39.79
C VAL A 135 -12.82 -9.46 -40.69
N GLU A 136 -12.36 -10.57 -40.13
CA GLU A 136 -11.90 -11.73 -40.90
C GLU A 136 -13.01 -12.29 -41.82
N GLN A 137 -14.23 -12.44 -41.29
CA GLN A 137 -15.39 -12.88 -42.08
C GLN A 137 -15.71 -11.91 -43.23
N LEU A 138 -15.73 -10.60 -42.96
CA LEU A 138 -15.99 -9.60 -43.98
C LEU A 138 -14.88 -9.58 -45.04
N ASN A 139 -13.62 -9.73 -44.65
CA ASN A 139 -12.50 -9.83 -45.59
C ASN A 139 -12.63 -11.06 -46.50
N ALA A 140 -13.06 -12.20 -45.96
CA ALA A 140 -13.33 -13.39 -46.76
C ALA A 140 -14.49 -13.15 -47.76
N ILE A 141 -15.55 -12.46 -47.35
CA ILE A 141 -16.66 -12.09 -48.24
C ILE A 141 -16.19 -11.13 -49.34
N VAL A 142 -15.38 -10.12 -49.02
CA VAL A 142 -14.82 -9.20 -50.02
C VAL A 142 -13.94 -9.95 -51.01
N ALA A 143 -13.13 -10.91 -50.56
CA ALA A 143 -12.31 -11.74 -51.44
C ALA A 143 -13.16 -12.54 -52.43
N THR A 144 -14.23 -13.20 -51.96
CA THR A 144 -15.13 -13.96 -52.86
C THR A 144 -15.84 -13.05 -53.86
N HIS A 145 -16.30 -11.87 -53.43
CA HIS A 145 -16.87 -10.88 -54.35
C HIS A 145 -15.87 -10.43 -55.40
N ASN A 146 -14.62 -10.16 -55.03
CA ASN A 146 -13.56 -9.77 -55.97
C ASN A 146 -13.32 -10.85 -57.04
N GLU A 147 -13.35 -12.13 -56.67
CA GLU A 147 -13.27 -13.23 -57.65
C GLU A 147 -14.46 -13.26 -58.61
N VAL A 148 -15.67 -13.05 -58.10
CA VAL A 148 -16.88 -12.98 -58.92
C VAL A 148 -16.80 -11.80 -59.89
N TYR A 149 -16.39 -10.62 -59.42
CA TYR A 149 -16.18 -9.44 -60.28
C TYR A 149 -15.13 -9.70 -61.37
N ALA A 150 -14.02 -10.34 -61.03
CA ALA A 150 -12.99 -10.69 -62.02
C ALA A 150 -13.51 -11.64 -63.10
N LYS A 151 -14.32 -12.65 -62.72
CA LYS A 151 -14.97 -13.56 -63.67
C LYS A 151 -15.98 -12.83 -64.56
N LEU A 152 -16.78 -11.94 -63.97
CA LEU A 152 -17.76 -11.15 -64.71
C LEU A 152 -17.09 -10.21 -65.71
N ALA A 153 -16.02 -9.52 -65.31
CA ALA A 153 -15.25 -8.65 -66.19
C ALA A 153 -14.72 -9.42 -67.41
N LYS A 154 -14.17 -10.63 -67.21
CA LYS A 154 -13.73 -11.49 -68.33
C LYS A 154 -14.88 -11.88 -69.27
N ARG A 155 -16.06 -12.17 -68.74
CA ARG A 155 -17.25 -12.52 -69.56
C ARG A 155 -17.74 -11.33 -70.36
N VAL A 156 -17.76 -10.14 -69.77
CA VAL A 156 -18.14 -8.89 -70.45
C VAL A 156 -17.17 -8.63 -71.60
N GLN A 157 -15.86 -8.69 -71.35
CA GLN A 157 -14.84 -8.51 -72.38
C GLN A 157 -15.02 -9.50 -73.54
N ALA A 158 -15.25 -10.79 -73.24
CA ALA A 158 -15.47 -11.79 -74.27
C ALA A 158 -16.73 -11.53 -75.11
N ALA A 159 -17.80 -11.04 -74.48
CA ALA A 159 -19.04 -10.67 -75.16
C ALA A 159 -18.85 -9.43 -76.05
N GLU A 160 -18.10 -8.43 -75.58
CA GLU A 160 -17.74 -7.24 -76.35
C GLU A 160 -16.90 -7.62 -77.59
N ASP A 161 -15.86 -8.44 -77.41
CA ASP A 161 -15.02 -8.94 -78.51
C ASP A 161 -15.85 -9.72 -79.54
N TYR A 162 -16.80 -10.54 -79.07
CA TYR A 162 -17.72 -11.25 -79.95
C TYR A 162 -18.64 -10.30 -80.73
N ALA A 163 -19.26 -9.34 -80.05
CA ALA A 163 -20.13 -8.34 -80.69
C ALA A 163 -19.38 -7.54 -81.76
N GLN A 164 -18.13 -7.13 -81.48
CA GLN A 164 -17.27 -6.46 -82.45
C GLN A 164 -16.97 -7.34 -83.68
N ARG A 165 -16.68 -8.63 -83.48
CA ARG A 165 -16.46 -9.56 -84.60
C ARG A 165 -17.71 -9.72 -85.47
N VAL A 166 -18.87 -9.95 -84.86
CA VAL A 166 -20.14 -10.08 -85.58
C VAL A 166 -20.48 -8.80 -86.33
N SER A 167 -20.31 -7.63 -85.72
CA SER A 167 -20.51 -6.34 -86.36
C SER A 167 -19.64 -6.17 -87.62
N LYS A 168 -18.35 -6.51 -87.54
CA LYS A 168 -17.43 -6.48 -88.69
C LYS A 168 -17.87 -7.43 -89.81
N LEU A 169 -18.31 -8.65 -89.47
CA LEU A 169 -18.83 -9.61 -90.45
C LEU A 169 -20.11 -9.09 -91.11
N LEU A 170 -21.06 -8.56 -90.33
CA LEU A 170 -22.31 -8.00 -90.85
C LEU A 170 -22.05 -6.89 -91.87
N VAL A 171 -21.12 -5.97 -91.58
CA VAL A 171 -20.75 -4.89 -92.52
C VAL A 171 -20.15 -5.47 -93.82
N ARG A 172 -19.36 -6.54 -93.74
CA ARG A 172 -18.79 -7.20 -94.92
C ARG A 172 -19.88 -7.90 -95.74
N GLU A 173 -20.70 -8.72 -95.11
CA GLU A 173 -21.82 -9.42 -95.76
C GLU A 173 -22.81 -8.43 -96.38
N GLN A 174 -23.12 -7.33 -95.70
CA GLN A 174 -23.99 -6.28 -96.25
C GLN A 174 -23.38 -5.65 -97.52
N LYS A 175 -22.06 -5.43 -97.56
CA LYS A 175 -21.37 -4.93 -98.76
C LYS A 175 -21.46 -5.94 -99.91
N VAL A 176 -21.19 -7.22 -99.63
CA VAL A 176 -21.28 -8.30 -100.64
C VAL A 176 -22.70 -8.41 -101.17
N PHE A 177 -23.70 -8.49 -100.29
CA PHE A 177 -25.10 -8.56 -100.67
C PHE A 177 -25.53 -7.38 -101.54
N LYS A 178 -25.20 -6.14 -101.15
CA LYS A 178 -25.49 -4.95 -101.96
C LYS A 178 -24.85 -5.03 -103.35
N ALA A 179 -23.60 -5.49 -103.45
CA ALA A 179 -22.92 -5.66 -104.73
C ALA A 179 -23.59 -6.73 -105.61
N THR A 180 -23.96 -7.88 -105.04
CA THR A 180 -24.66 -8.95 -105.75
C THR A 180 -26.04 -8.52 -106.24
N VAL A 181 -26.81 -7.80 -105.41
CA VAL A 181 -28.10 -7.23 -105.82
C VAL A 181 -27.91 -6.27 -107.00
N ALA A 182 -26.95 -5.34 -106.92
CA ALA A 182 -26.67 -4.41 -108.01
C ALA A 182 -26.26 -5.14 -109.31
N ALA A 183 -25.43 -6.17 -109.22
CA ALA A 183 -25.02 -7.00 -110.35
C ALA A 183 -26.22 -7.75 -110.98
N ASN A 184 -27.06 -8.38 -110.17
CA ASN A 184 -28.27 -9.06 -110.65
C ASN A 184 -29.26 -8.08 -111.30
N THR A 185 -29.49 -6.90 -110.70
CA THR A 185 -30.35 -5.87 -111.29
C THR A 185 -29.81 -5.43 -112.66
N ALA A 186 -28.50 -5.20 -112.77
CA ALA A 186 -27.87 -4.86 -114.04
C ALA A 186 -27.97 -6.00 -115.08
N GLN A 187 -27.90 -7.26 -114.65
CA GLN A 187 -28.07 -8.42 -115.52
C GLN A 187 -29.51 -8.57 -116.02
N CYS A 188 -30.52 -8.41 -115.16
CA CYS A 188 -31.94 -8.44 -115.55
C CYS A 188 -32.28 -7.35 -116.58
N LEU A 189 -31.70 -6.15 -116.46
CA LEU A 189 -31.87 -5.08 -117.43
C LEU A 189 -31.23 -5.38 -118.80
N ARG A 190 -30.32 -6.37 -118.88
CA ARG A 190 -29.64 -6.78 -120.12
C ARG A 190 -30.27 -8.01 -120.78
N LEU A 191 -31.23 -8.67 -120.14
CA LEU A 191 -31.95 -9.80 -120.75
C LEU A 191 -33.02 -9.26 -121.73
N PRO A 192 -33.15 -9.84 -122.95
CA PRO A 192 -34.19 -9.45 -123.89
C PRO A 192 -35.58 -9.82 -123.34
N PRO A 193 -36.66 -9.12 -123.75
CA PRO A 193 -38.01 -9.43 -123.29
C PRO A 193 -38.40 -10.86 -123.68
N SER A 194 -39.05 -11.58 -122.75
CA SER A 194 -39.56 -12.94 -123.00
C SER A 194 -40.46 -12.95 -124.25
N PRO A 195 -40.27 -13.89 -125.19
CA PRO A 195 -41.25 -14.12 -126.24
C PRO A 195 -42.54 -14.65 -125.59
N GLY A 196 -43.67 -14.07 -125.98
CA GLY A 196 -45.02 -14.52 -125.62
C GLY A 196 -45.51 -15.68 -126.48
#